data_AF-A0AAN5CK10-F1
#
_entry.id   AF-A0AAN5CK10-F1
#
_cell.length_a   1.000
_cell.length_b   1.000
_cell.length_c   1.000
_cell.angle_alpha   90.00
_cell.angle_beta   90.00
_cell.angle_gamma   90.00
#
_symmetry.space_group_name_H-M   'P 1'
#
loop_
_entity.id
_entity.type
_entity.pdbx_description
1 polymer ?
#
loop_
_entity_poly.entity_id
_entity_poly.type
_entity_poly.pdbx_seq_one_letter_code
_entity_poly.pdbx_strand_id
1 'polypeptide(L)'
;FNALALLVIARSTPKEMKDYSIILANTALNDMFEITLHLLLNSRLFLYGPIVAHMSDGPCQLVSAHFCVVLYECLHISIMQTCSLIAISFWYR
;
A
#
# COMPACT_ATOMS: atom_id res chain seq x y z
N PHE A 1 4.39 -6.06 -11.63
CA PHE A 1 5.58 -6.62 -10.95
C PHE A 1 5.18 -7.41 -9.70
N ASN A 2 4.39 -6.82 -8.79
CA ASN A 2 3.99 -7.46 -7.52
C ASN A 2 3.14 -8.74 -7.66
N ALA A 3 2.26 -8.83 -8.66
CA ALA A 3 1.51 -10.07 -8.95
C ALA A 3 2.43 -11.21 -9.44
N LEU A 4 3.45 -10.88 -10.23
CA LEU A 4 4.45 -11.87 -10.66
C LEU A 4 5.30 -12.33 -9.48
N ALA A 5 5.68 -11.41 -8.58
CA ALA A 5 6.38 -11.73 -7.35
C ALA A 5 5.56 -12.69 -6.46
N LEU A 6 4.26 -12.44 -6.27
CA LEU A 6 3.35 -13.36 -5.56
C LEU A 6 3.30 -14.75 -6.20
N LEU A 7 3.27 -14.83 -7.53
CA LEU A 7 3.22 -16.09 -8.27
C LEU A 7 4.52 -16.88 -8.15
N VAL A 8 5.67 -16.19 -8.17
CA VAL A 8 7.01 -16.80 -7.97
C VAL A 8 7.20 -17.25 -6.53
N ILE A 9 6.77 -16.45 -5.56
CA ILE A 9 6.76 -16.82 -4.14
C ILE A 9 5.92 -18.09 -3.95
N ALA A 10 4.71 -18.14 -4.50
CA ALA A 10 3.81 -19.28 -4.35
C ALA A 10 4.33 -20.57 -5.01
N ARG A 11 5.09 -20.46 -6.11
CA ARG A 11 5.58 -21.63 -6.87
C ARG A 11 6.98 -22.10 -6.52
N SER A 12 7.85 -21.24 -6.01
CA SER A 12 9.29 -21.50 -6.00
C SER A 12 9.96 -21.31 -4.64
N THR A 13 9.20 -21.18 -3.54
CA THR A 13 9.80 -20.95 -2.22
C THR A 13 10.35 -22.23 -1.57
N PRO A 14 11.67 -22.31 -1.30
CA PRO A 14 12.25 -23.36 -0.49
C PRO A 14 11.81 -23.25 0.97
N LYS A 15 11.66 -24.39 1.65
CA LYS A 15 11.13 -24.46 3.04
C LYS A 15 11.94 -23.65 4.06
N GLU A 16 13.22 -23.38 3.79
CA GLU A 16 14.10 -22.61 4.70
C GLU A 16 13.87 -21.10 4.69
N MET A 17 13.15 -20.55 3.70
CA MET A 17 12.84 -19.10 3.62
C MET A 17 11.35 -18.79 3.79
N LYS A 18 10.61 -19.69 4.44
CA LYS A 18 9.14 -19.61 4.52
C LYS A 18 8.67 -18.34 5.25
N ASP A 19 9.36 -17.93 6.30
CA ASP A 19 9.01 -16.73 7.07
C ASP A 19 9.31 -15.44 6.29
N TYR A 20 10.47 -15.38 5.62
CA TYR A 20 10.81 -14.26 4.74
C TYR A 20 9.88 -14.16 3.52
N SER A 21 9.45 -15.31 2.98
CA SER A 21 8.46 -15.39 1.92
C SER A 21 7.10 -14.82 2.33
N ILE A 22 6.66 -15.01 3.57
CA ILE A 22 5.39 -14.48 4.06
C ILE A 22 5.47 -12.95 4.14
N ILE A 23 6.60 -12.40 4.60
CA ILE A 23 6.85 -10.95 4.61
C ILE A 23 6.81 -10.38 3.19
N LEU A 24 7.47 -11.05 2.23
CA LEU A 24 7.47 -10.62 0.82
C LEU A 24 6.06 -10.67 0.20
N ALA A 25 5.29 -11.71 0.51
CA ALA A 25 3.92 -11.86 0.02
C ALA A 25 2.98 -10.78 0.60
N ASN A 26 3.09 -10.49 1.90
CA ASN A 26 2.33 -9.43 2.56
C ASN A 26 2.68 -8.05 1.98
N THR A 27 3.96 -7.81 1.69
CA THR A 27 4.41 -6.57 1.04
C THR A 27 3.79 -6.43 -0.34
N ALA A 28 3.87 -7.48 -1.16
CA ALA A 28 3.29 -7.46 -2.51
C ALA A 28 1.77 -7.26 -2.52
N LEU A 29 1.04 -7.87 -1.57
CA LEU A 29 -0.40 -7.66 -1.41
C LEU A 29 -0.72 -6.22 -0.97
N ASN A 30 0.01 -5.69 0.01
CA ASN A 30 -0.18 -4.33 0.48
C ASN A 30 0.07 -3.32 -0.64
N ASP A 31 1.13 -3.50 -1.44
CA ASP A 31 1.39 -2.63 -2.60
C ASP A 31 0.26 -2.69 -3.64
N MET A 32 -0.32 -3.87 -3.91
CA MET A 32 -1.45 -3.99 -4.85
C MET A 32 -2.68 -3.23 -4.34
N PHE A 33 -2.93 -3.31 -3.03
CA PHE A 33 -3.99 -2.57 -2.38
C PHE A 33 -3.74 -1.06 -2.42
N GLU A 34 -2.51 -0.63 -2.13
CA GLU A 34 -2.08 0.78 -2.17
C GLU A 34 -2.24 1.39 -3.57
N ILE A 35 -1.84 0.69 -4.63
CA ILE A 35 -2.04 1.13 -6.02
C ILE A 35 -3.53 1.31 -6.32
N THR A 36 -4.37 0.41 -5.84
CA THR A 36 -5.83 0.49 -6.02
C THR A 36 -6.38 1.72 -5.32
N LEU A 37 -5.98 1.96 -4.06
CA LEU A 37 -6.37 3.14 -3.31
C LEU A 37 -5.90 4.44 -3.98
N HIS A 38 -4.67 4.49 -4.47
CA HIS A 38 -4.16 5.64 -5.23
C HIS A 38 -4.96 5.90 -6.50
N LEU A 39 -5.36 4.87 -7.24
CA LEU A 39 -6.20 5.01 -8.42
C LEU A 39 -7.60 5.56 -8.07
N LEU A 40 -8.17 5.09 -6.94
CA LEU A 40 -9.50 5.53 -6.49
C LEU A 40 -9.51 6.95 -5.92
N LEU A 41 -8.46 7.34 -5.21
CA LEU A 41 -8.33 8.67 -4.61
C LEU A 41 -7.82 9.70 -5.62
N ASN A 42 -6.90 9.30 -6.51
CA ASN A 42 -6.12 10.19 -7.36
C ASN A 42 -5.63 11.42 -6.58
N SER A 43 -5.05 11.17 -5.41
CA SER A 43 -4.72 12.21 -4.45
C SER A 43 -3.56 13.07 -4.93
N ARG A 44 -3.78 14.39 -4.93
CA ARG A 44 -2.74 15.39 -5.15
C ARG A 44 -2.42 16.06 -3.82
N LEU A 45 -1.13 16.13 -3.53
CA LEU A 45 -0.57 16.81 -2.36
C LEU A 45 -0.25 18.26 -2.75
N PHE A 46 -0.94 19.21 -2.12
CA PHE A 46 -0.61 20.62 -2.22
C PHE A 46 0.05 21.09 -0.94
N LEU A 47 1.29 21.57 -1.06
CA LEU A 47 2.03 22.18 0.02
C LEU A 47 1.85 23.70 -0.09
N TYR A 48 1.04 24.29 0.78
CA TYR A 48 0.88 25.74 0.85
C TYR A 48 1.33 26.25 2.23
N GLY A 49 2.59 26.70 2.31
CA GLY A 49 3.20 27.12 3.56
C GLY A 49 3.24 25.98 4.58
N PRO A 50 2.73 26.16 5.83
CA PRO A 50 2.70 25.11 6.84
C PRO A 50 1.53 24.13 6.68
N ILE A 51 0.62 24.36 5.72
CA ILE A 51 -0.59 23.55 5.56
C ILE A 51 -0.36 22.54 4.44
N VAL A 52 -0.53 21.25 4.79
CA VAL A 52 -0.59 20.16 3.83
C VAL A 52 -2.06 19.92 3.50
N ALA A 53 -2.48 20.32 2.31
CA ALA A 53 -3.84 20.09 1.82
C ALA A 53 -3.84 18.90 0.86
N HIS A 54 -4.78 17.98 1.08
CA HIS A 54 -5.01 16.84 0.20
C HIS A 54 -6.28 17.08 -0.62
N MET A 55 -6.14 17.14 -1.94
CA MET A 55 -7.27 17.12 -2.86
C MET A 55 -7.33 15.76 -3.57
N SER A 56 -8.48 15.10 -3.49
CA SER A 56 -8.73 13.82 -4.15
C SER A 56 -9.65 14.05 -5.35
N ASP A 57 -9.12 14.06 -6.57
CA ASP A 57 -9.90 14.24 -7.82
C ASP A 57 -10.28 12.89 -8.46
N GLY A 58 -10.22 11.81 -7.70
CA GLY A 58 -10.47 10.45 -8.16
C GLY A 58 -11.95 10.05 -8.22
N PRO A 59 -12.24 8.85 -8.72
CA PRO A 59 -13.59 8.29 -8.78
C PRO A 59 -14.25 8.13 -7.40
N CYS A 60 -13.52 8.27 -6.29
CA CYS A 60 -14.13 8.30 -4.96
C CYS A 60 -15.17 9.43 -4.79
N GLN A 61 -14.99 10.58 -5.48
CA GLN A 61 -15.91 11.71 -5.42
C GLN A 61 -17.28 11.39 -6.04
N LEU A 62 -17.32 10.44 -7.00
CA LEU A 62 -18.56 10.02 -7.66
C LEU A 62 -19.49 9.26 -6.71
N VAL A 63 -18.95 8.67 -5.64
CA VAL A 63 -19.71 7.91 -4.65
C VAL A 63 -20.16 8.82 -3.51
N SER A 64 -19.21 9.43 -2.80
CA SER A 64 -19.47 10.34 -1.68
C SER A 64 -18.19 10.98 -1.18
N ALA A 65 -18.26 12.20 -0.63
CA ALA A 65 -17.14 12.84 0.06
C ALA A 65 -16.64 12.01 1.25
N HIS A 66 -17.54 11.37 2.01
CA HIS A 66 -17.16 10.50 3.13
C HIS A 66 -16.39 9.26 2.67
N PHE A 67 -16.70 8.74 1.49
CA PHE A 67 -16.01 7.59 0.93
C PHE A 67 -14.56 7.92 0.58
N CYS A 68 -14.29 9.11 0.02
CA CYS A 68 -12.91 9.58 -0.18
C CYS A 68 -12.14 9.69 1.14
N VAL A 69 -12.76 10.19 2.22
CA VAL A 69 -12.10 10.28 3.54
C VAL A 69 -11.75 8.88 4.06
N VAL A 70 -12.67 7.92 3.99
CA VAL A 70 -12.40 6.54 4.42
C VAL A 70 -11.27 5.90 3.60
N LEU A 71 -11.29 6.07 2.28
CA LEU A 71 -10.22 5.57 1.43
C LEU A 71 -8.86 6.20 1.75
N TYR A 72 -8.84 7.48 2.11
CA TYR A 72 -7.63 8.18 2.51
C TYR A 72 -7.06 7.62 3.81
N GLU A 73 -7.91 7.35 4.80
CA GLU A 73 -7.50 6.66 6.03
C GLU A 73 -6.97 5.26 5.74
N CYS A 74 -7.60 4.50 4.83
CA CYS A 74 -7.09 3.21 4.38
C CYS A 74 -5.70 3.33 3.73
N LEU A 75 -5.48 4.36 2.91
CA LEU A 75 -4.18 4.59 2.27
C LEU A 75 -3.10 4.87 3.32
N HIS A 76 -3.42 5.67 4.33
CA HIS A 76 -2.51 5.96 5.43
C HIS A 76 -2.14 4.70 6.21
N ILE A 77 -3.10 3.83 6.51
CA ILE A 77 -2.86 2.54 7.16
C ILE A 77 -1.94 1.66 6.29
N SER A 78 -2.17 1.61 4.98
CA SER A 78 -1.32 0.85 4.05
C SER A 78 0.12 1.36 4.04
N ILE A 79 0.34 2.67 4.05
CA ILE A 79 1.68 3.26 4.12
C ILE A 79 2.37 2.86 5.45
N MET A 80 1.66 2.94 6.57
CA MET A 80 2.19 2.53 7.88
C MET A 80 2.54 1.04 7.92
N GLN A 81 1.74 0.21 7.25
CA GLN A 81 2.00 -1.22 7.10
C GLN A 81 3.24 -1.49 6.24
N THR A 82 3.42 -0.76 5.13
CA THR A 82 4.64 -0.82 4.31
C THR A 82 5.88 -0.45 5.12
N CYS A 83 5.84 0.65 5.89
CA CYS A 83 6.96 1.05 6.76
C CYS A 83 7.31 -0.04 7.79
N SER A 84 6.29 -0.65 8.39
CA SER A 84 6.46 -1.73 9.37
C SER A 84 7.08 -2.97 8.73
N LEU A 85 6.60 -3.37 7.55
CA LEU A 85 7.15 -4.52 6.81
C LEU A 85 8.60 -4.28 6.38
N ILE A 86 8.93 -3.06 5.94
CA ILE A 86 10.31 -2.68 5.62
C ILE A 86 11.20 -2.78 6.86
N ALA A 87 10.77 -2.24 8.01
CA ALA A 87 11.52 -2.32 9.26
C ALA A 87 11.78 -3.78 9.69
N ILE A 88 10.75 -4.62 9.61
CA ILE A 88 10.88 -6.06 9.91
C ILE A 88 11.82 -6.74 8.91
N SER A 89 11.77 -6.38 7.62
CA SER A 89 12.65 -6.95 6.61
C SER A 89 14.12 -6.63 6.84
N PHE A 90 14.43 -5.44 7.38
CA PHE A 90 15.78 -5.08 7.82
C PHE A 90 16.20 -5.83 9.06
N TRP A 91 15.29 -6.05 10.01
CA TRP A 91 15.56 -6.82 11.23
C TRP A 91 15.83 -8.30 10.95
N TYR A 92 15.18 -8.86 9.93
CA TYR A 92 15.34 -10.26 9.53
C TYR A 92 16.65 -10.55 8.78
N ARG A 93 17.40 -9.51 8.39
CA ARG A 93 18.66 -9.60 7.65
C ARG A 93 19.86 -9.56 8.59
#